data_AF-A0A7C3MWC1-F1
#
_entry.id   AF-A0A7C3MWC1-F1
#
_cell.length_a   1.000
_cell.length_b   1.000
_cell.length_c   1.000
_cell.angle_alpha   90.00
_cell.angle_beta   90.00
_cell.angle_gamma   90.00
#
_symmetry.space_group_name_H-M   'P 1'
#
loop_
_entity.id
_entity.type
_entity.pdbx_description
1 polymer ?
#
loop_
_entity_poly.entity_id
_entity_poly.type
_entity_poly.pdbx_seq_one_letter_code
_entity_poly.pdbx_strand_id
1 'polypeptide(L)' 'NETKSTPRMDYINEFIEVLKEITDYFPEYKDKEIIPIFSSLYLPDRVVEYLTKNKIYAMAMKDDTMDLLNFEEIKR' A
#
# COMPACT_ATOMS: atom_id res chain seq x y z
N ASN A 1 -20.08 6.47 20.28
CA ASN A 1 -19.57 5.64 19.17
C ASN A 1 -18.45 6.43 18.52
N GLU A 2 -17.23 6.33 19.03
CA GLU A 2 -16.07 7.06 18.50
C GLU A 2 -15.38 6.21 17.42
N THR A 3 -15.93 6.24 16.21
CA THR A 3 -15.26 5.66 15.04
C THR A 3 -14.35 6.73 14.45
N LYS A 4 -13.15 6.89 15.01
CA LYS A 4 -12.04 7.57 14.31
C LYS A 4 -11.51 6.62 13.22
N SER A 5 -12.34 6.41 12.19
CA SER A 5 -12.03 5.64 10.97
C SER A 5 -11.16 6.46 10.02
N THR A 6 -10.09 7.05 10.53
CA THR A 6 -8.99 7.45 9.65
C THR A 6 -8.15 6.20 9.46
N PRO A 7 -7.84 5.75 8.23
CA PRO A 7 -6.75 4.81 8.02
C PRO A 7 -5.53 5.43 8.71
N ARG A 8 -5.18 4.91 9.89
CA ARG A 8 -4.18 5.54 10.74
C ARG A 8 -2.88 5.35 10.01
N MET A 9 -2.18 6.45 9.73
CA MET A 9 -0.91 6.43 9.02
C MET A 9 0.05 5.39 9.59
N ASP A 10 -0.08 5.11 10.89
CA ASP A 10 0.56 4.02 11.64
C ASP A 10 0.50 2.66 10.93
N TYR A 11 -0.64 2.23 10.39
CA TYR A 11 -0.73 0.94 9.68
C TYR A 11 0.07 0.91 8.39
N ILE A 12 0.15 2.05 7.70
CA ILE A 12 0.96 2.16 6.48
C ILE A 12 2.43 2.15 6.85
N ASN A 13 2.80 2.82 7.95
CA ASN A 13 4.17 2.80 8.48
C ASN A 13 4.58 1.40 8.91
N GLU A 14 3.73 0.69 9.67
CA GLU A 14 3.95 -0.71 10.06
C GLU A 14 4.11 -1.61 8.83
N PHE A 15 3.26 -1.43 7.80
CA PHE A 15 3.39 -2.16 6.54
C PHE A 15 4.74 -1.87 5.85
N ILE A 16 5.18 -0.62 5.81
CA ILE A 16 6.49 -0.22 5.26
C ILE A 16 7.64 -0.90 6.04
N GLU A 17 7.57 -0.98 7.37
CA GLU A 17 8.59 -1.66 8.17
C GLU A 17 8.62 -3.17 7.87
N VAL A 18 7.47 -3.82 7.80
CA VAL A 18 7.38 -5.25 7.45
C VAL A 18 7.96 -5.54 6.07
N LEU A 19 7.78 -4.65 5.09
CA LEU A 19 8.36 -4.81 3.76
C LEU A 19 9.90 -4.84 3.78
N LYS A 20 10.55 -4.21 4.75
CA LYS A 20 12.02 -4.24 4.88
C LYS A 20 12.52 -5.60 5.36
N GLU A 21 11.73 -6.28 6.17
CA GLU A 21 12.09 -7.58 6.78
C GLU A 21 11.56 -8.76 5.97
N ILE A 22 10.82 -8.53 4.87
CA ILE A 22 10.10 -9.61 4.16
C ILE A 22 11.03 -10.72 3.66
N THR A 23 12.25 -10.40 3.25
CA THR A 23 13.23 -11.40 2.78
C THR A 23 13.97 -12.12 3.89
N ASP A 24 13.86 -11.66 5.15
CA ASP A 24 14.35 -12.39 6.32
C ASP A 24 13.40 -13.54 6.66
N TYR A 25 12.09 -13.32 6.51
CA TYR A 25 11.06 -14.34 6.67
C TYR A 25 10.88 -15.22 5.43
N PHE A 26 11.03 -14.65 4.23
CA PHE A 26 10.87 -15.32 2.93
C PHE A 26 12.15 -15.18 2.07
N PRO A 27 13.23 -15.88 2.43
CA PRO A 27 14.51 -15.77 1.74
C PRO A 27 14.47 -16.18 0.26
N GLU A 28 13.50 -17.00 -0.14
CA GLU A 28 13.24 -17.37 -1.54
C GLU A 28 12.88 -16.18 -2.45
N TYR A 29 12.49 -15.05 -1.86
CA TYR A 29 12.17 -13.82 -2.60
C TYR A 29 13.34 -12.84 -2.68
N LYS A 30 14.54 -13.17 -2.17
CA LYS A 30 15.72 -12.28 -2.21
C LYS A 30 16.11 -11.83 -3.61
N ASP A 31 15.95 -12.71 -4.60
CA ASP A 31 16.27 -12.43 -6.01
C ASP A 31 15.02 -12.04 -6.83
N LYS A 32 13.91 -11.73 -6.16
CA LYS A 32 12.65 -11.32 -6.79
C LYS A 32 12.41 -9.84 -6.53
N GLU A 33 11.78 -9.18 -7.50
CA GLU A 33 11.27 -7.83 -7.28
C GLU A 33 10.00 -7.90 -6.43
N ILE A 34 10.04 -7.26 -5.26
CA ILE A 34 8.86 -7.12 -4.40
C ILE A 34 8.03 -5.94 -4.89
N ILE A 35 6.77 -6.21 -5.25
CA ILE A 35 5.79 -5.21 -5.68
C ILE A 35 4.72 -5.08 -4.57
N PRO A 36 4.86 -4.11 -3.66
CA PRO A 36 3.92 -3.94 -2.56
C PRO A 36 2.62 -3.27 -3.04
N ILE A 37 1.49 -3.81 -2.57
CA ILE A 37 0.15 -3.27 -2.81
C ILE A 37 -0.54 -3.08 -1.46
N PHE A 38 -1.02 -1.87 -1.18
CA PHE A 38 -1.86 -1.58 -0.02
C PHE A 38 -3.30 -1.37 -0.48
N SER A 39 -4.22 -2.18 0.04
CA SER A 39 -5.62 -2.18 -0.40
C SER A 39 -6.61 -1.80 0.70
N SER A 40 -7.61 -1.01 0.34
CA SER A 40 -8.75 -0.68 1.20
C SER A 40 -9.96 -0.33 0.36
N LEU A 41 -11.19 -0.50 0.89
CA LEU A 41 -12.40 -0.11 0.17
C LEU A 41 -12.41 1.38 -0.19
N TYR A 42 -11.84 2.22 0.69
CA TYR A 42 -11.70 3.65 0.47
C TYR A 42 -10.34 4.13 0.95
N LEU A 43 -9.62 4.86 0.09
CA LEU A 43 -8.35 5.50 0.41
C LEU A 43 -8.47 7.00 0.18
N PRO A 44 -8.24 7.85 1.20
CA PRO A 44 -8.14 9.29 1.01
C PRO A 44 -6.96 9.67 0.11
N ASP A 45 -7.06 10.73 -0.68
CA ASP A 45 -5.99 11.19 -1.60
C ASP A 45 -4.63 11.34 -0.91
N ARG A 46 -4.60 11.93 0.30
CA ARG A 46 -3.36 12.08 1.09
C ARG A 46 -2.67 10.74 1.40
N VAL A 47 -3.45 9.66 1.51
CA VAL A 47 -2.94 8.31 1.73
C VAL A 47 -2.39 7.75 0.43
N VAL A 48 -3.11 7.93 -0.68
CA VAL A 48 -2.62 7.54 -2.02
C VAL A 48 -1.30 8.25 -2.32
N GLU A 49 -1.22 9.56 -2.12
CA GLU A 49 0.02 10.34 -2.29
C GLU A 49 1.17 9.81 -1.41
N TYR A 50 0.88 9.44 -0.17
CA TYR A 50 1.89 8.90 0.74
C TYR A 50 2.38 7.52 0.29
N LEU A 51 1.47 6.64 -0.15
CA LEU A 51 1.81 5.33 -0.72
C LEU A 51 2.63 5.48 -2.01
N THR A 52 2.25 6.41 -2.90
CA THR A 52 2.99 6.73 -4.12
C THR A 52 4.42 7.16 -3.82
N LYS A 53 4.62 8.06 -2.84
CA LYS A 53 5.97 8.49 -2.42
C LYS A 53 6.84 7.34 -1.91
N ASN A 54 6.23 6.31 -1.33
CA ASN A 54 6.90 5.11 -0.85
C ASN A 54 6.96 3.98 -1.90
N LYS A 55 6.58 4.24 -3.15
CA LYS A 55 6.54 3.27 -4.25
C LYS A 55 5.66 2.04 -3.96
N ILE A 56 4.54 2.26 -3.26
CA ILE A 56 3.52 1.25 -2.93
C ILE A 56 2.26 1.51 -3.76
N TYR A 57 1.78 0.49 -4.45
CA TYR A 57 0.54 0.60 -5.20
C TYR A 57 -0.66 0.70 -4.25
N ALA A 58 -1.51 1.70 -4.48
CA ALA A 58 -2.76 1.89 -3.77
C ALA A 58 -3.89 1.24 -4.57
N MET A 59 -4.61 0.31 -3.94
CA MET A 59 -5.76 -0.36 -4.56
C MET A 59 -7.05 -0.04 -3.79
N ALA A 60 -8.07 0.47 -4.45
CA ALA A 60 -9.36 0.74 -3.82
C ALA A 60 -10.56 0.46 -4.73
N MET A 61 -11.75 0.46 -4.15
CA MET A 61 -12.99 0.25 -4.89
C MET A 61 -13.24 1.41 -5.85
N LYS A 62 -13.49 1.07 -7.11
CA LYS A 62 -13.90 1.97 -8.18
C LYS A 62 -15.03 1.29 -8.96
N ASP A 63 -16.21 1.90 -8.92
CA ASP A 63 -17.46 1.31 -9.40
C ASP A 63 -17.69 -0.08 -8.75
N ASP A 64 -17.66 -1.14 -9.55
CA ASP A 64 -17.90 -2.53 -9.12
C ASP A 64 -16.61 -3.35 -8.94
N THR A 65 -15.44 -2.73 -9.10
CA THR A 65 -14.13 -3.44 -9.09
C THR A 65 -13.09 -2.74 -8.25
N MET A 66 -12.07 -3.48 -7.81
CA MET A 66 -10.86 -2.88 -7.21
C MET A 66 -9.93 -2.41 -8.33
N ASP A 67 -9.49 -1.16 -8.28
CA ASP A 67 -8.59 -0.55 -9.27
C ASP A 67 -7.34 0.03 -8.59
N LEU A 68 -6.24 0.11 -9.34
CA LEU A 68 -5.00 0.73 -8.89
C LEU A 68 -5.08 2.24 -9.08
N LEU A 69 -5.07 2.98 -7.97
CA LEU A 69 -5.28 4.42 -7.98
C LEU A 69 -4.05 5.21 -8.43
N ASN A 70 -2.86 4.64 -8.29
CA ASN A 70 -1.58 5.29 -8.57
C ASN A 70 -0.69 4.50 -9.55
N PHE A 71 -1.33 3.75 -10.46
CA PHE A 71 -0.63 2.87 -11.40
C PHE A 71 0.33 3.65 -12.32
N GLU A 72 -0.12 4.80 -12.81
CA GLU A 72 0.61 5.62 -13.76
C GLU A 72 1.79 6.36 -13.11
N GLU A 73 1.69 6.66 -11.81
CA GLU A 73 2.68 7.42 -11.05
C GLU A 73 3.85 6.57 -10.58
N ILE A 74 3.63 5.28 -10.34
CA ILE A 74 4.67 4.36 -9.85
C ILE A 74 5.46 3.71 -10.99
N LYS A 75 4.96 3.79 -12.24
CA LYS A 75 5.53 3.17 -13.46
C LYS A 75 7.04 2.87 -13.32
N ARG A 76 7.34 1.59 -13.12
CA ARG A 76 8.68 1.02 -13.06
C ARG A 76 9.08 0.49 -14.43
#